data_AF-A0AAD0TMK2-F1
#
_entry.id   AF-A0AAD0TMK2-F1
#
_cell.length_a   1.000
_cell.length_b   1.000
_cell.length_c   1.000
_cell.angle_alpha   90.00
_cell.angle_beta   90.00
_cell.angle_gamma   90.00
#
_symmetry.space_group_name_H-M   'P 1'
#
loop_
_entity.id
_entity.type
_entity.pdbx_description
1 polymer ?
#
loop_
_entity_poly.entity_id
_entity_poly.type
_entity_poly.pdbx_seq_one_letter_code
_entity_poly.pdbx_strand_id
1 'polypeptide(L)'
;MKFLYWFWSHFSPVEPNRIMFESSVGQRYEDSPRVIYGAMVSTYPDLEYIWVSRNDQPLQANPNTKIFRRLSFDYYRYLVTSRYWINNQNFPTYLTKRRGTAYLQTWHGQPIRKCSMIRKLYQGRKSGYLKWVTHAKKSG
;
A
#
# COMPACT_ATOMS: atom_id res chain seq x y z
N MET A 1 16.15 -9.45 10.04
CA MET A 1 14.78 -9.03 9.67
C MET A 1 14.04 -10.05 8.80
N LYS A 2 14.61 -10.57 7.71
CA LYS A 2 13.97 -11.63 6.88
C LYS A 2 13.66 -12.93 7.65
N PHE A 3 14.60 -13.41 8.47
CA PHE A 3 14.40 -14.60 9.31
C PHE A 3 13.23 -14.45 10.28
N LEU A 4 13.12 -13.27 10.90
CA LEU A 4 12.04 -12.95 11.82
C LEU A 4 10.70 -12.96 11.08
N TYR A 5 10.59 -12.25 9.97
CA TYR A 5 9.39 -12.27 9.11
C TYR A 5 8.98 -13.69 8.70
N TRP A 6 9.96 -14.51 8.27
CA TRP A 6 9.74 -15.91 7.93
C TRP A 6 9.23 -16.72 9.13
N PHE A 7 9.87 -16.58 10.30
CA PHE A 7 9.48 -17.25 11.54
C PHE A 7 8.03 -16.90 11.93
N TRP A 8 7.70 -15.60 12.04
CA TRP A 8 6.33 -15.17 12.34
C TRP A 8 5.33 -15.66 11.28
N SER A 9 5.73 -15.70 10.00
CA SER A 9 4.88 -16.19 8.91
C SER A 9 4.59 -17.68 8.96
N HIS A 10 5.39 -18.45 9.70
CA HIS A 10 5.19 -19.89 9.86
C HIS A 10 4.46 -20.21 11.15
N PHE A 11 4.79 -19.49 12.24
CA PHE A 11 4.33 -19.83 13.60
C PHE A 11 3.10 -19.05 14.08
N SER A 12 2.74 -17.92 13.48
CA SER A 12 1.57 -17.14 13.92
C SER A 12 0.36 -17.38 13.02
N PRO A 13 -0.86 -17.57 13.56
CA PRO A 13 -2.07 -17.61 12.76
C PRO A 13 -2.39 -16.24 12.17
N VAL A 14 -3.11 -16.23 11.04
CA VAL A 14 -3.69 -15.01 10.47
C VAL A 14 -5.00 -14.74 11.20
N GLU A 15 -5.11 -13.56 11.79
CA GLU A 15 -6.30 -13.13 12.53
C GLU A 15 -7.34 -12.56 11.56
N PRO A 16 -8.54 -13.16 11.47
CA PRO A 16 -9.53 -12.78 10.48
C PRO A 16 -10.08 -11.36 10.68
N ASN A 17 -10.07 -10.87 11.91
CA ASN A 17 -10.67 -9.60 12.31
C ASN A 17 -9.67 -8.43 12.25
N ARG A 18 -8.43 -8.66 11.79
CA ARG A 18 -7.37 -7.64 11.73
C ARG A 18 -7.23 -7.02 10.36
N ILE A 19 -7.26 -5.70 10.34
CA ILE A 19 -7.12 -4.89 9.12
C ILE A 19 -6.01 -3.86 9.32
N MET A 20 -5.04 -3.91 8.41
CA MET A 20 -3.89 -3.04 8.40
C MET A 20 -3.99 -2.01 7.29
N PHE A 21 -3.83 -0.74 7.65
CA PHE A 21 -3.88 0.41 6.73
C PHE A 21 -2.52 1.07 6.65
N GLU A 22 -2.08 1.37 5.43
CA GLU A 22 -0.91 2.20 5.16
C GLU A 22 -1.26 3.22 4.07
N SER A 23 -0.85 4.48 4.26
CA SER A 23 -1.01 5.53 3.26
C SER A 23 0.31 6.25 3.02
N SER A 24 0.68 6.43 1.75
CA SER A 24 1.93 7.08 1.33
C SER A 24 3.15 6.53 2.07
N VAL A 25 3.25 5.21 2.24
CA VAL A 25 4.36 4.56 2.95
C VAL A 25 4.42 4.98 4.44
N GLY A 26 3.26 5.20 5.04
CA GLY A 26 3.09 5.64 6.43
C GLY A 26 3.41 7.12 6.66
N GLN A 27 3.66 7.92 5.62
CA GLN A 27 4.00 9.33 5.81
C GLN A 27 2.80 10.21 6.14
N ARG A 28 1.58 9.79 5.75
CA ARG A 28 0.39 10.63 5.82
C ARG A 28 -0.85 9.83 6.24
N TYR A 29 -1.80 10.54 6.82
CA TYR A 29 -3.13 10.03 7.17
C TYR A 29 -4.18 10.56 6.20
N GLU A 30 -4.10 10.09 4.95
CA GLU A 30 -4.80 10.70 3.82
C GLU A 30 -5.21 9.65 2.77
N ASP A 31 -5.93 10.12 1.75
CA ASP A 31 -6.37 9.37 0.57
C ASP A 31 -7.43 8.28 0.88
N SER A 32 -7.63 7.40 -0.09
CA SER A 32 -8.52 6.26 -0.12
C SER A 32 -8.40 5.38 1.13
N PRO A 33 -7.20 5.06 1.68
CA PRO A 33 -7.11 4.26 2.90
C PRO A 33 -7.79 4.92 4.11
N ARG A 34 -7.73 6.26 4.24
CA ARG A 34 -8.41 6.99 5.33
C ARG A 34 -9.92 6.94 5.17
N VAL A 35 -10.43 7.13 3.95
CA VAL A 35 -11.87 7.10 3.66
C VAL A 35 -12.45 5.71 3.93
N ILE A 36 -11.76 4.67 3.46
CA ILE A 36 -12.14 3.27 3.71
C ILE A 36 -12.08 2.99 5.21
N TYR A 37 -11.02 3.39 5.90
CA TYR A 37 -10.89 3.22 7.34
C TYR A 37 -12.06 3.86 8.10
N GLY A 38 -12.42 5.11 7.81
CA GLY A 38 -13.55 5.79 8.47
C GLY A 38 -14.88 5.08 8.26
N ALA A 39 -15.16 4.64 7.03
CA ALA A 39 -16.36 3.87 6.72
C ALA A 39 -16.39 2.53 7.46
N MET A 40 -15.27 1.79 7.48
CA MET A 40 -15.18 0.50 8.17
C MET A 40 -15.34 0.65 9.67
N VAL A 41 -14.66 1.60 10.30
CA VAL A 41 -14.78 1.85 11.74
C VAL A 41 -16.23 2.15 12.15
N SER A 42 -16.97 2.88 11.32
CA SER A 42 -18.39 3.16 11.58
C SER A 42 -19.32 1.96 11.37
N THR A 43 -18.99 1.06 10.44
CA THR A 43 -19.85 -0.07 10.06
C THR A 43 -19.53 -1.34 10.84
N TYR A 44 -18.26 -1.55 11.18
CA TYR A 44 -17.73 -2.76 11.82
C TYR A 44 -16.83 -2.38 13.00
N PRO A 45 -17.39 -1.85 14.10
CA PRO A 45 -16.60 -1.39 15.25
C PRO A 45 -15.86 -2.53 15.98
N ASP A 46 -16.31 -3.78 15.83
CA ASP A 46 -15.73 -4.97 16.49
C ASP A 46 -14.43 -5.47 15.85
N LEU A 47 -14.04 -4.91 14.70
CA LEU A 47 -12.79 -5.27 14.02
C LEU A 47 -11.59 -4.57 14.67
N GLU A 48 -10.43 -5.23 14.58
CA GLU A 48 -9.19 -4.67 15.07
C GLU A 48 -8.50 -3.87 13.95
N TYR A 49 -8.48 -2.56 14.14
CA TYR A 49 -7.90 -1.61 13.19
C TYR A 49 -6.45 -1.28 13.54
N ILE A 50 -5.57 -1.43 12.56
CA ILE A 50 -4.15 -1.16 12.69
C ILE A 50 -3.73 -0.12 11.65
N TRP A 51 -3.16 0.99 12.11
CA TRP A 51 -2.64 2.04 11.23
C TRP A 51 -1.12 2.12 11.31
N VAL A 52 -0.45 2.16 10.16
CA VAL A 52 0.99 2.34 10.08
C VAL A 52 1.34 3.79 9.83
N SER A 53 2.14 4.36 10.72
CA SER A 53 2.71 5.70 10.57
C SER A 53 4.23 5.66 10.61
N ARG A 54 4.90 6.55 9.89
CA ARG A 54 6.35 6.75 9.95
C ARG A 54 6.72 7.82 10.98
N ASN A 55 5.84 8.79 11.16
CA ASN A 55 6.02 9.91 12.07
C ASN A 55 5.07 9.75 13.27
N ASP A 56 5.45 10.28 14.42
CA ASP A 56 4.58 10.37 15.61
C ASP A 56 3.51 11.47 15.47
N GLN A 57 3.01 11.66 14.24
CA GLN A 57 1.98 12.64 13.97
C GLN A 57 0.69 12.23 14.68
N PRO A 58 -0.04 13.19 15.28
CA PRO A 58 -1.34 12.92 15.85
C PRO A 58 -2.28 12.51 14.72
N LEU A 59 -2.55 11.22 14.64
CA LEU A 59 -3.56 10.67 13.74
C LEU A 59 -4.91 10.90 14.41
N GLN A 60 -5.85 11.53 13.68
CA GLN A 60 -7.27 11.53 14.06
C GLN A 60 -7.87 10.14 13.76
N ALA A 61 -7.32 9.13 14.41
CA ALA A 61 -7.81 7.77 14.40
C ALA A 61 -8.78 7.58 15.56
N ASN A 62 -9.69 6.62 15.42
CA ASN A 62 -10.54 6.16 16.52
C ASN A 62 -9.64 5.68 17.68
N PRO A 63 -9.96 6.00 18.95
CA PRO A 63 -9.19 5.55 20.12
C PRO A 63 -8.93 4.04 20.19
N ASN A 64 -9.78 3.21 19.55
CA ASN A 64 -9.59 1.76 19.48
C ASN A 64 -8.59 1.30 18.40
N THR A 65 -8.04 2.23 17.61
CA THR A 65 -7.10 1.92 16.53
C THR A 65 -5.67 1.90 17.04
N LYS A 66 -4.97 0.79 16.77
CA LYS A 66 -3.57 0.65 17.14
C LYS A 66 -2.69 1.30 16.10
N ILE A 67 -1.81 2.19 16.53
CA ILE A 67 -0.89 2.92 15.65
C ILE A 67 0.52 2.37 15.88
N PHE A 68 1.18 1.91 14.80
CA PHE A 68 2.55 1.40 14.88
C PHE A 68 3.48 2.16 13.96
N ARG A 69 4.73 2.30 14.42
CA ARG A 69 5.79 2.88 13.61
C ARG A 69 6.19 1.92 12.48
N ARG A 70 6.30 2.43 11.26
CA ARG A 70 6.79 1.66 10.11
C ARG A 70 8.19 1.09 10.38
N LEU A 71 8.44 -0.14 9.94
CA LEU A 71 9.70 -0.88 10.16
C LEU A 71 10.01 -1.20 11.64
N SER A 72 9.08 -0.99 12.58
CA SER A 72 9.20 -1.50 13.94
C SER A 72 9.03 -3.02 14.01
N PHE A 73 9.38 -3.62 15.14
CA PHE A 73 9.12 -5.04 15.40
C PHE A 73 7.63 -5.38 15.26
N ASP A 74 6.76 -4.56 15.85
CA ASP A 74 5.32 -4.75 15.79
C ASP A 74 4.77 -4.60 14.39
N TYR A 75 5.32 -3.68 13.57
CA TYR A 75 4.93 -3.57 12.16
C TYR A 75 5.04 -4.91 11.43
N TYR A 76 6.15 -5.65 11.57
CA TYR A 76 6.31 -6.94 10.90
C TYR A 76 5.37 -8.01 11.47
N ARG A 77 5.14 -8.00 12.80
CA ARG A 77 4.20 -8.91 13.46
C ARG A 77 2.77 -8.72 12.96
N TYR A 78 2.30 -7.48 12.92
CA TYR A 78 0.94 -7.17 12.45
C TYR A 78 0.80 -7.33 10.95
N LEU A 79 1.86 -7.07 10.19
CA LEU A 79 1.86 -7.35 8.75
C LEU A 79 1.61 -8.83 8.50
N VAL A 80 2.30 -9.72 9.21
CA VAL A 80 2.13 -11.17 9.04
C VAL A 80 0.78 -11.68 9.57
N THR A 81 0.26 -11.11 10.65
CA THR A 81 -0.96 -11.61 11.31
C THR A 81 -2.24 -10.99 10.79
N SER A 82 -2.21 -9.88 10.04
CA SER A 82 -3.42 -9.23 9.52
C SER A 82 -3.98 -9.98 8.31
N ARG A 83 -5.30 -10.19 8.31
CA ARG A 83 -6.04 -10.79 7.17
C ARG A 83 -6.15 -9.81 6.01
N TYR A 84 -6.32 -8.52 6.26
CA TYR A 84 -6.51 -7.51 5.23
C TYR A 84 -5.42 -6.44 5.27
N TRP A 85 -4.79 -6.18 4.13
CA TRP A 85 -3.85 -5.09 3.94
C TRP A 85 -4.44 -4.09 2.95
N ILE A 86 -4.59 -2.84 3.36
CA ILE A 86 -5.12 -1.75 2.53
C ILE A 86 -4.01 -0.73 2.35
N ASN A 87 -3.58 -0.52 1.09
CA ASN A 87 -2.49 0.40 0.77
C ASN A 87 -2.77 1.14 -0.55
N ASN A 88 -2.32 2.39 -0.61
CA ASN A 88 -2.33 3.20 -1.84
C ASN A 88 -1.01 3.15 -2.61
N GLN A 89 0.06 2.64 -2.00
CA GLN A 89 1.36 2.44 -2.64
C GLN A 89 1.80 0.98 -2.64
N ASN A 90 2.83 0.70 -3.43
CA ASN A 90 3.44 -0.61 -3.47
C ASN A 90 4.14 -0.90 -2.14
N PHE A 91 3.82 -2.06 -1.56
CA PHE A 91 4.63 -2.62 -0.50
C PHE A 91 6.04 -2.97 -1.02
N PRO A 92 7.07 -2.94 -0.17
CA PRO A 92 8.40 -3.40 -0.53
C PRO A 92 8.39 -4.84 -1.06
N THR A 93 9.17 -5.10 -2.12
CA THR A 93 9.21 -6.39 -2.84
C THR A 93 9.65 -7.58 -1.99
N TYR A 94 10.25 -7.35 -0.81
CA TYR A 94 10.64 -8.41 0.12
C TYR A 94 9.48 -8.96 0.96
N LEU A 95 8.30 -8.34 0.91
CA LEU A 95 7.11 -8.82 1.61
C LEU A 95 6.35 -9.80 0.74
N THR A 96 6.12 -11.00 1.27
CA THR A 96 5.41 -12.07 0.56
C THR A 96 4.01 -12.23 1.14
N LYS A 97 2.97 -11.95 0.35
CA LYS A 97 1.59 -12.18 0.79
C LYS A 97 1.39 -13.64 1.17
N ARG A 98 0.89 -13.90 2.38
CA ARG A 98 0.59 -15.26 2.84
C ARG A 98 -0.77 -15.73 2.28
N ARG A 99 -0.93 -17.04 2.09
CA ARG A 99 -2.24 -17.65 1.85
C ARG A 99 -3.15 -17.34 3.04
N GLY A 100 -4.27 -16.68 2.78
CA GLY A 100 -5.14 -16.15 3.83
C GLY A 100 -4.98 -14.65 4.10
N THR A 101 -4.10 -13.92 3.40
CA THR A 101 -4.11 -12.45 3.43
C THR A 101 -4.73 -11.90 2.15
N ALA A 102 -5.69 -10.99 2.26
CA ALA A 102 -6.21 -10.19 1.16
C ALA A 102 -5.47 -8.84 1.12
N TYR A 103 -4.97 -8.47 -0.06
CA TYR A 103 -4.30 -7.20 -0.27
C TYR A 103 -5.15 -6.35 -1.21
N LEU A 104 -5.63 -5.22 -0.71
CA LEU A 104 -6.38 -4.22 -1.45
C LEU A 104 -5.44 -3.05 -1.76
N GLN A 105 -5.13 -2.90 -3.05
CA GLN A 105 -4.33 -1.81 -3.55
C GLN A 105 -5.23 -0.75 -4.17
N THR A 106 -5.37 0.41 -3.52
CA THR A 106 -6.22 1.51 -4.01
C THR A 106 -5.55 2.34 -5.09
N TRP A 107 -4.22 2.26 -5.20
CA TRP A 107 -3.37 3.18 -5.96
C TRP A 107 -3.55 4.65 -5.52
N HIS A 108 -2.74 5.55 -6.08
CA HIS A 108 -2.86 7.00 -5.92
C HIS A 108 -3.21 7.62 -7.27
N GLY A 109 -4.51 7.72 -7.57
CA GLY A 109 -5.02 8.48 -8.71
C GLY A 109 -4.62 7.99 -10.11
N GLN A 110 -5.34 8.50 -11.10
CA GLN A 110 -5.14 8.16 -12.51
C GLN A 110 -3.80 8.76 -13.00
N PRO A 111 -2.89 7.96 -13.59
CA PRO A 111 -1.61 8.48 -14.03
C PRO A 111 -1.77 9.44 -15.22
N ILE A 112 -1.66 10.75 -14.96
CA ILE A 112 -1.57 11.79 -16.01
C ILE A 112 -0.19 11.75 -16.71
N ARG A 113 0.81 11.09 -16.10
CA ARG A 113 2.13 10.82 -16.70
C ARG A 113 2.36 9.32 -16.85
N LYS A 114 2.89 8.94 -18.02
CA LYS A 114 3.27 7.58 -18.43
C LYS A 114 3.89 6.78 -17.27
N CYS A 115 3.15 5.82 -16.72
CA CYS A 115 3.73 4.79 -15.85
C CYS A 115 4.77 3.99 -16.66
N SER A 116 5.89 3.63 -16.03
CA SER A 116 7.00 2.89 -16.64
C SER A 116 6.60 1.55 -17.26
N MET A 117 5.48 0.96 -16.87
CA MET A 117 4.89 -0.23 -17.49
C MET A 117 4.12 0.02 -18.79
N ILE A 118 3.85 1.28 -19.17
CA ILE A 118 3.43 1.63 -20.54
C ILE A 118 4.69 1.99 -21.36
N ARG A 119 5.72 1.15 -21.26
CA ARG A 119 6.89 1.19 -22.14
C ARG A 119 6.93 -0.14 -22.90
N LYS A 120 6.26 -0.12 -24.06
CA LYS A 120 6.30 -1.10 -25.16
C LYS A 120 5.37 -2.33 -25.07
N LEU A 121 4.06 -2.08 -25.18
CA LEU A 121 3.22 -2.87 -26.10
C LEU A 121 2.99 -2.02 -27.36
N TYR A 122 4.05 -1.84 -28.15
CA TYR A 122 3.95 -1.32 -29.52
C TYR A 122 4.61 -2.36 -30.43
N GLN A 123 3.98 -3.53 -30.52
CA GLN A 123 4.17 -4.41 -31.67
C GLN A 123 3.37 -3.81 -32.83
N GLY A 124 4.10 -3.34 -33.85
CA GLY A 124 3.59 -3.19 -35.21
C GLY A 124 2.82 -1.91 -35.56
N ARG A 125 3.51 -0.77 -35.77
CA ARG A 125 3.12 0.26 -36.77
C ARG A 125 4.36 0.99 -37.34
N LYS A 126 4.27 1.38 -38.62
CA LYS A 126 5.30 1.72 -39.64
C LYS A 126 6.42 2.71 -39.24
N SER A 127 7.56 2.60 -39.93
CA SER A 127 8.88 3.22 -39.68
C SER A 127 9.02 4.76 -39.81
N GLY A 128 7.93 5.53 -39.69
CA GLY A 128 7.94 6.99 -39.89
C GLY A 128 7.72 7.83 -38.63
N TYR A 129 7.19 7.26 -37.54
CA TYR A 129 6.65 8.03 -36.41
C TYR A 129 7.72 8.78 -35.58
N LEU A 130 8.96 8.30 -35.59
CA LEU A 130 10.05 8.92 -34.82
C LEU A 130 10.51 10.28 -35.36
N LYS A 131 10.23 10.62 -36.63
CA LYS A 131 10.69 11.88 -37.23
C LYS A 131 9.86 13.11 -36.86
N TRP A 132 8.63 12.92 -36.34
CA TRP A 132 7.76 14.06 -35.99
C TRP A 132 7.93 14.49 -34.52
N VAL A 133 8.15 13.53 -33.62
CA VAL A 133 8.21 13.77 -32.16
C VAL A 133 9.51 14.46 -31.72
N THR A 134 10.58 14.39 -32.52
CA THR A 134 11.88 15.00 -32.19
C THR A 134 12.01 16.47 -32.59
N HIS A 135 11.09 17.03 -33.39
CA HIS A 135 11.18 18.43 -33.81
C HIS A 135 10.57 19.44 -32.83
N ALA A 136 9.65 19.00 -31.95
CA ALA A 136 8.96 19.88 -31.01
C ALA A 136 9.76 20.26 -29.74
N LYS A 137 11.10 20.08 -29.74
CA LYS A 137 11.95 20.29 -28.55
C LYS A 137 12.98 21.41 -28.66
N LYS A 138 12.93 22.24 -29.70
CA LYS A 138 13.81 23.41 -29.87
C LYS A 138 13.04 24.62 -30.42
N SER A 139 12.02 25.10 -29.72
CA SER A 139 11.47 26.46 -29.89
C SER A 139 10.62 26.79 -28.66
N GLY A 140 11.08 27.71 -27.82
CA GLY A 140 10.46 28.11 -26.56
C GLY A 140 11.51 28.46 -25.55
#